data_AF-A0A7K1UQG2-F1
#
_entry.id   AF-A0A7K1UQG2-F1
#
_cell.length_a   1.000
_cell.length_b   1.000
_cell.length_c   1.000
_cell.angle_alpha   90.00
_cell.angle_beta   90.00
_cell.angle_gamma   90.00
#
_symmetry.space_group_name_H-M   'P 1'
#
loop_
_entity.id
_entity.type
_entity.pdbx_description
1 polymer ?
#
loop_
_entity_poly.entity_id
_entity_poly.type
_entity_poly.pdbx_seq_one_letter_code
_entity_poly.pdbx_strand_id
1 'polypeptide(L)'
;MYFDKFRTQALRYVNAVLETPLQFWVFVLGAWFTANGIVAFGIYPDMAFGSSMRSCTIQFLGFIPVTVNGWHALFHLLTGLAGLALAPARSRAYTYTLLCGPFYLLVATLGFAGHGPVLHMMAVDTFGNIVHVVEGLAALALCILATAPTRTGTTAVPSTSD
;
A
#
# COMPACT_ATOMS: atom_id res chain seq x y z
N MET A 1 -12.56 -29.81 12.31
CA MET A 1 -11.60 -30.06 11.20
C MET A 1 -11.42 -28.88 10.25
N TYR A 2 -12.46 -28.29 9.63
CA TYR A 2 -12.29 -27.08 8.78
C TYR A 2 -11.85 -25.85 9.58
N PHE A 3 -12.45 -25.65 10.75
CA PHE A 3 -12.11 -24.54 11.65
C PHE A 3 -10.66 -24.60 12.14
N ASP A 4 -10.14 -25.79 12.46
CA ASP A 4 -8.77 -25.96 12.95
C ASP A 4 -7.72 -25.64 11.88
N LYS A 5 -7.99 -26.03 10.63
CA LYS A 5 -7.14 -25.69 9.48
C LYS A 5 -7.14 -24.18 9.22
N PHE A 6 -8.32 -23.57 9.20
CA PHE A 6 -8.46 -22.12 9.06
C PHE A 6 -7.72 -21.36 10.17
N ARG A 7 -7.97 -21.72 11.44
CA ARG A 7 -7.30 -21.12 12.60
C ARG A 7 -5.78 -21.22 12.49
N THR A 8 -5.27 -22.40 12.14
CA THR A 8 -3.83 -22.63 11.98
C THR A 8 -3.25 -21.73 10.88
N GLN A 9 -3.95 -21.60 9.75
CA GLN A 9 -3.51 -20.77 8.64
C GLN A 9 -3.56 -19.27 8.97
N ALA A 10 -4.61 -18.82 9.66
CA ALA A 10 -4.73 -17.44 10.12
C ALA A 10 -3.61 -17.07 11.10
N LEU A 11 -3.33 -17.92 12.10
CA LEU A 11 -2.23 -17.69 13.05
C LEU A 11 -0.86 -17.66 12.35
N ARG A 12 -0.63 -18.55 11.37
CA ARG A 12 0.59 -18.52 10.57
C ARG A 12 0.74 -17.21 9.80
N TYR A 13 -0.33 -16.73 9.18
CA TYR A 13 -0.32 -15.46 8.46
C TYR A 13 -0.02 -14.29 9.40
N VAL A 14 -0.72 -14.21 10.53
CA VAL A 14 -0.53 -13.14 11.53
C VAL A 14 0.90 -13.15 12.08
N ASN A 15 1.43 -14.32 12.46
CA ASN A 15 2.80 -14.43 12.95
C ASN A 15 3.82 -14.00 11.88
N ALA A 16 3.60 -14.38 10.62
CA ALA A 16 4.48 -14.03 9.51
C ALA A 16 4.48 -12.52 9.20
N VAL A 17 3.32 -11.84 9.22
CA VAL A 17 3.29 -10.39 8.99
C VAL A 17 3.87 -9.60 10.15
N LEU A 18 3.94 -10.17 11.35
CA LEU A 18 4.53 -9.55 12.55
C LEU A 18 6.01 -9.91 12.75
N GLU A 19 6.58 -10.77 11.90
CA GLU A 19 7.94 -11.29 12.08
C GLU A 19 9.01 -10.20 11.94
N THR A 20 8.80 -9.21 11.06
CA THR A 20 9.73 -8.09 10.87
C THR A 20 9.00 -6.76 10.66
N PRO A 21 9.64 -5.61 10.98
CA PRO A 21 9.04 -4.30 10.72
C PRO A 21 8.62 -4.09 9.27
N LEU A 22 9.41 -4.61 8.30
CA LEU A 22 9.08 -4.53 6.88
C LEU A 22 7.77 -5.25 6.56
N GLN A 23 7.61 -6.50 7.02
CA GLN A 23 6.41 -7.30 6.76
C GLN A 23 5.17 -6.65 7.38
N PHE A 24 5.32 -6.10 8.60
CA PHE A 24 4.24 -5.40 9.28
C PHE A 24 3.80 -4.15 8.51
N TRP A 25 4.75 -3.31 8.12
CA TRP A 25 4.41 -2.07 7.41
C TRP A 25 3.90 -2.31 5.98
N VAL A 26 4.37 -3.36 5.30
CA VAL A 26 3.78 -3.79 4.01
C VAL A 26 2.36 -4.32 4.20
N PHE A 27 2.09 -5.05 5.28
CA PHE A 27 0.72 -5.44 5.63
C PHE A 27 -0.17 -4.22 5.88
N VAL A 28 0.31 -3.22 6.63
CA VAL A 28 -0.44 -1.97 6.89
C VAL A 28 -0.73 -1.22 5.60
N LEU A 29 0.26 -1.05 4.72
CA LEU A 29 0.06 -0.43 3.40
C LEU A 29 -0.93 -1.23 2.54
N GLY A 30 -0.81 -2.56 2.54
CA GLY A 30 -1.74 -3.44 1.84
C GLY A 30 -3.18 -3.27 2.33
N ALA A 31 -3.38 -3.27 3.65
CA ALA A 31 -4.67 -3.05 4.28
C ALA A 31 -5.23 -1.65 3.97
N TRP A 32 -4.38 -0.62 4.01
CA TRP A 32 -4.73 0.76 3.67
C TRP A 32 -5.24 0.87 2.23
N PHE A 33 -4.51 0.34 1.25
CA PHE A 33 -4.93 0.38 -0.15
C PHE A 33 -6.18 -0.46 -0.41
N THR A 34 -6.29 -1.65 0.19
CA THR A 34 -7.50 -2.48 0.06
C THR A 34 -8.73 -1.75 0.61
N ALA A 35 -8.60 -1.11 1.78
CA ALA A 35 -9.69 -0.32 2.36
C ALA A 35 -10.09 0.85 1.46
N ASN A 36 -9.11 1.61 0.94
CA ASN A 36 -9.37 2.71 0.01
C ASN A 36 -10.06 2.23 -1.28
N GLY A 37 -9.61 1.09 -1.83
CA GLY A 37 -10.26 0.45 -2.97
C GLY A 37 -11.72 0.15 -2.69
N ILE A 38 -12.02 -0.57 -1.59
CA ILE A 38 -13.40 -0.95 -1.21
C ILE A 38 -14.28 0.29 -0.99
N VAL A 39 -13.76 1.33 -0.32
CA VAL A 39 -14.51 2.58 -0.09
C VAL A 39 -14.78 3.29 -1.42
N ALA A 40 -13.80 3.36 -2.32
CA ALA A 40 -13.97 3.91 -3.65
C ALA A 40 -15.01 3.13 -4.48
N PHE A 41 -15.05 1.79 -4.35
CA PHE A 41 -16.12 0.95 -4.94
C PHE A 41 -17.50 1.33 -4.41
N GLY A 42 -17.64 1.58 -3.10
CA GLY A 42 -18.91 2.00 -2.50
C GLY A 42 -19.38 3.38 -2.96
N ILE A 43 -18.44 4.29 -3.25
CA ILE A 43 -18.74 5.65 -3.71
C ILE A 43 -19.08 5.68 -5.21
N TYR A 44 -18.40 4.87 -6.02
CA TYR A 44 -18.60 4.80 -7.47
C TYR A 44 -18.91 3.37 -7.94
N PRO A 45 -20.13 2.86 -7.67
CA PRO A 45 -20.48 1.47 -7.97
C PRO A 45 -20.60 1.18 -9.47
N ASP A 46 -20.84 2.21 -10.30
CA ASP A 46 -21.01 2.06 -11.75
C ASP A 46 -19.78 1.49 -12.46
N MET A 47 -18.58 1.67 -11.88
CA MET A 47 -17.33 1.03 -12.32
C MET A 47 -17.05 1.16 -13.83
N ALA A 48 -17.54 2.24 -14.44
CA ALA A 48 -17.37 2.47 -15.86
C ALA A 48 -15.89 2.68 -16.19
N PHE A 49 -15.39 1.97 -17.20
CA PHE A 49 -14.04 2.12 -17.74
C PHE A 49 -14.08 2.71 -19.16
N GLY A 50 -13.02 3.41 -19.56
CA GLY A 50 -12.90 3.96 -20.91
C GLY A 50 -13.68 5.26 -21.12
N SER A 51 -14.31 5.43 -22.29
CA SER A 51 -14.94 6.70 -22.72
C SER A 51 -16.18 7.10 -21.93
N SER A 52 -16.78 6.18 -21.16
CA SER A 52 -17.94 6.43 -20.29
C SER A 52 -17.56 6.75 -18.84
N MET A 53 -16.27 6.72 -18.51
CA MET A 53 -15.77 6.93 -17.15
C MET A 53 -16.08 8.35 -16.67
N ARG A 54 -16.65 8.46 -15.47
CA ARG A 54 -16.83 9.73 -14.76
C ARG A 54 -16.07 9.67 -13.44
N SER A 55 -15.58 10.83 -13.01
CA SER A 55 -15.03 11.00 -11.67
C SER A 55 -16.14 11.47 -10.74
N CYS A 56 -16.16 10.95 -9.52
CA CYS A 56 -17.05 11.38 -8.45
C CYS A 56 -16.20 11.94 -7.32
N THR A 57 -16.45 13.18 -6.93
CA THR A 57 -15.82 13.79 -5.75
C THR A 57 -16.80 13.77 -4.60
N ILE A 58 -16.42 13.17 -3.47
CA ILE A 58 -17.15 13.23 -2.22
C ILE A 58 -16.38 14.02 -1.17
N GLN A 59 -17.08 14.50 -0.15
CA GLN A 59 -16.47 15.07 1.05
C GLN A 59 -16.36 13.98 2.11
N PHE A 60 -15.23 13.30 2.16
CA PHE A 60 -14.94 12.35 3.22
C PHE A 60 -14.80 13.11 4.56
N LEU A 61 -15.49 12.63 5.60
CA LEU A 61 -15.61 13.31 6.90
C LEU A 61 -16.11 14.76 6.84
N GLY A 62 -16.73 15.18 5.73
CA GLY A 62 -17.33 16.51 5.56
C GLY A 62 -16.38 17.63 5.13
N PHE A 63 -15.08 17.39 5.03
CA PHE A 63 -14.10 18.43 4.64
C PHE A 63 -12.91 17.92 3.80
N ILE A 64 -12.78 16.61 3.60
CA ILE A 64 -11.69 16.03 2.81
C ILE A 64 -12.25 15.72 1.42
N PRO A 65 -11.89 16.48 0.36
CA PRO A 65 -12.30 16.14 -0.99
C PRO A 65 -11.59 14.85 -1.40
N VAL A 66 -12.37 13.85 -1.79
CA VAL A 66 -11.87 12.58 -2.31
C VAL A 66 -12.54 12.32 -3.64
N THR A 67 -11.74 12.43 -4.70
CA THR A 67 -12.16 12.13 -6.07
C THR A 67 -11.81 10.68 -6.43
N VAL A 68 -12.79 9.93 -6.93
CA VAL A 68 -12.64 8.52 -7.30
C VAL A 68 -13.29 8.22 -8.65
N ASN A 69 -12.80 7.18 -9.32
CA ASN A 69 -13.42 6.55 -10.49
C ASN A 69 -13.13 5.03 -10.46
N GLY A 70 -13.57 4.30 -11.50
CA GLY A 70 -13.36 2.85 -11.59
C GLY A 70 -11.89 2.43 -11.61
N TRP A 71 -11.00 3.16 -12.30
CA TRP A 71 -9.57 2.84 -12.35
C TRP A 71 -8.89 3.08 -11.00
N HIS A 72 -9.19 4.21 -10.35
CA HIS A 72 -8.69 4.54 -9.02
C HIS A 72 -9.01 3.43 -8.03
N ALA A 73 -10.28 3.03 -7.95
CA ALA A 73 -10.74 1.96 -7.06
C ALA A 73 -10.04 0.63 -7.36
N LEU A 74 -9.94 0.28 -8.66
CA LEU A 74 -9.31 -0.96 -9.10
C LEU A 74 -7.81 -1.00 -8.75
N PHE A 75 -7.05 0.07 -9.04
CA PHE A 75 -5.62 0.10 -8.76
C PHE A 75 -5.33 -0.02 -7.27
N HIS A 76 -6.02 0.73 -6.42
CA HIS A 76 -5.87 0.60 -4.96
C HIS A 76 -6.27 -0.80 -4.46
N LEU A 77 -7.34 -1.39 -5.00
CA LEU A 77 -7.72 -2.74 -4.59
C LEU A 77 -6.63 -3.76 -4.98
N LEU A 78 -6.13 -3.71 -6.22
CA LEU A 78 -5.11 -4.64 -6.70
C LEU A 78 -3.78 -4.48 -5.96
N THR A 79 -3.30 -3.24 -5.77
CA THR A 79 -2.07 -2.97 -5.03
C THR A 79 -2.21 -3.34 -3.56
N GLY A 80 -3.38 -3.14 -2.96
CA GLY A 80 -3.66 -3.53 -1.59
C GLY A 80 -3.68 -5.04 -1.39
N LEU A 81 -4.40 -5.77 -2.25
CA LEU A 81 -4.43 -7.23 -2.21
C LEU A 81 -3.05 -7.83 -2.47
N ALA A 82 -2.28 -7.26 -3.39
CA ALA A 82 -0.89 -7.64 -3.60
C ALA A 82 -0.05 -7.43 -2.33
N GLY A 83 -0.20 -6.28 -1.65
CA GLY A 83 0.47 -6.01 -0.37
C GLY A 83 0.13 -7.06 0.68
N LEU A 84 -1.15 -7.35 0.89
CA LEU A 84 -1.61 -8.36 1.84
C LEU A 84 -1.11 -9.78 1.49
N ALA A 85 -1.05 -10.12 0.21
CA ALA A 85 -0.59 -11.43 -0.25
C ALA A 85 0.94 -11.61 -0.16
N LEU A 86 1.70 -10.52 -0.31
CA LEU A 86 3.17 -10.52 -0.32
C LEU A 86 3.77 -10.25 1.06
N ALA A 87 3.05 -9.57 1.95
CA ALA A 87 3.49 -9.22 3.31
C ALA A 87 4.03 -10.40 4.15
N PRO A 88 3.49 -11.64 4.08
CA PRO A 88 3.95 -12.74 4.93
C PRO A 88 5.38 -13.22 4.65
N ALA A 89 6.01 -12.83 3.55
CA ALA A 89 7.38 -13.26 3.25
C ALA A 89 8.28 -12.04 3.03
N ARG A 90 9.33 -11.90 3.85
CA ARG A 90 10.23 -10.72 3.83
C ARG A 90 10.74 -10.36 2.43
N SER A 91 11.18 -11.33 1.63
CA SER A 91 11.66 -11.08 0.26
C SER A 91 10.56 -10.56 -0.67
N ARG A 92 9.34 -11.11 -0.56
CA ARG A 92 8.17 -10.68 -1.35
C ARG A 92 7.67 -9.30 -0.90
N ALA A 93 7.67 -9.04 0.40
CA ALA A 93 7.37 -7.73 0.98
C ALA A 93 8.37 -6.66 0.50
N TYR A 94 9.66 -7.01 0.45
CA TYR A 94 10.68 -6.13 -0.12
C TYR A 94 10.44 -5.83 -1.61
N THR A 95 10.20 -6.86 -2.43
CA THR A 95 9.86 -6.66 -3.86
C THR A 95 8.61 -5.80 -4.04
N TYR A 96 7.60 -5.97 -3.18
CA TYR A 96 6.42 -5.10 -3.19
C TYR A 96 6.80 -3.64 -3.00
N THR A 97 7.65 -3.31 -2.02
CA THR A 97 8.07 -1.92 -1.79
C THR A 97 8.85 -1.32 -2.96
N LEU A 98 9.67 -2.12 -3.65
CA LEU A 98 10.42 -1.71 -4.84
C LEU A 98 9.50 -1.33 -6.02
N LEU A 99 8.36 -2.00 -6.16
CA LEU A 99 7.42 -1.75 -7.25
C LEU A 99 6.38 -0.70 -6.87
N CYS A 100 5.82 -0.79 -5.67
CA CYS A 100 4.75 0.06 -5.18
C CYS A 100 5.20 1.52 -5.02
N GLY A 101 6.37 1.76 -4.44
CA GLY A 101 6.88 3.12 -4.21
C GLY A 101 6.98 3.94 -5.50
N PRO A 102 7.77 3.49 -6.50
CA PRO A 102 7.87 4.16 -7.79
C PRO A 102 6.54 4.26 -8.53
N PHE A 103 5.68 3.24 -8.45
CA PHE A 103 4.36 3.28 -9.08
C PHE A 103 3.49 4.43 -8.56
N TYR A 104 3.36 4.58 -7.24
CA TYR A 104 2.56 5.64 -6.64
C TYR A 104 3.18 7.04 -6.85
N LEU A 105 4.51 7.16 -6.83
CA LEU A 105 5.18 8.41 -7.18
C LEU A 105 5.01 8.79 -8.65
N LEU A 106 5.02 7.80 -9.56
CA LEU A 106 4.74 8.03 -10.97
C LEU A 106 3.31 8.52 -11.16
N VAL A 107 2.33 7.86 -10.54
CA VAL A 107 0.92 8.29 -10.57
C VAL A 107 0.78 9.72 -10.05
N ALA A 108 1.38 10.04 -8.90
CA ALA A 108 1.34 11.39 -8.34
C ALA A 108 1.99 12.42 -9.25
N THR A 109 3.17 12.12 -9.81
CA THR A 109 3.90 13.01 -10.72
C THR A 109 3.06 13.30 -11.96
N LEU A 110 2.45 12.26 -12.54
CA LEU A 110 1.56 12.41 -13.69
C LEU A 110 0.28 13.19 -13.33
N GLY A 111 -0.24 13.03 -12.12
CA GLY A 111 -1.38 13.79 -11.62
C GLY A 111 -1.07 15.27 -11.40
N PHE A 112 0.13 15.62 -10.92
CA PHE A 112 0.58 17.01 -10.79
C PHE A 112 0.99 17.65 -12.12
N ALA A 113 1.62 16.89 -13.02
CA ALA A 113 2.09 17.38 -14.32
C ALA A 113 0.97 17.43 -15.37
N GLY A 114 -0.12 16.70 -15.16
CA GLY A 114 -1.21 16.58 -16.11
C GLY A 114 -2.11 17.81 -16.15
N HIS A 115 -2.21 18.45 -17.31
CA HIS A 115 -3.41 19.16 -17.74
C HIS A 115 -4.13 18.29 -18.79
N GLY A 116 -5.18 17.54 -18.42
CA GLY A 116 -5.97 16.72 -19.37
C GLY A 116 -6.20 15.23 -18.98
N PRO A 117 -6.24 14.28 -19.95
CA PRO A 117 -6.82 12.92 -19.79
C PRO A 117 -6.29 12.04 -18.64
N VAL A 118 -5.08 12.30 -18.15
CA VAL A 118 -4.47 11.52 -17.07
C VAL A 118 -5.17 11.77 -15.72
N LEU A 119 -5.62 13.02 -15.48
CA LEU A 119 -6.51 13.38 -14.37
C LEU A 119 -7.85 12.64 -14.46
N HIS A 120 -8.38 12.51 -15.68
CA HIS A 120 -9.65 11.80 -15.92
C HIS A 120 -9.51 10.28 -15.76
N MET A 121 -8.37 9.72 -16.13
CA MET A 121 -8.14 8.28 -16.10
C MET A 121 -7.97 7.76 -14.67
N MET A 122 -7.29 8.49 -13.78
CA MET A 122 -7.09 8.06 -12.37
C MET A 122 -7.92 8.85 -11.36
N ALA A 123 -8.69 9.85 -11.80
CA ALA A 123 -9.57 10.68 -10.97
C ALA A 123 -8.87 11.24 -9.73
N VAL A 124 -7.61 11.66 -9.84
CA VAL A 124 -6.85 12.12 -8.69
C VAL A 124 -6.90 13.64 -8.59
N ASP A 125 -7.56 14.18 -7.57
CA ASP A 125 -7.47 15.60 -7.26
C ASP A 125 -6.12 15.95 -6.61
N THR A 126 -5.87 17.24 -6.37
CA THR A 126 -4.63 17.70 -5.73
C THR A 126 -4.37 17.01 -4.39
N PHE A 127 -5.42 16.76 -3.60
CA PHE A 127 -5.28 16.11 -2.31
C PHE A 127 -4.88 14.63 -2.48
N GLY A 128 -5.56 13.90 -3.38
CA GLY A 128 -5.21 12.53 -3.73
C GLY A 128 -3.76 12.40 -4.23
N ASN A 129 -3.27 13.36 -5.03
CA ASN A 129 -1.89 13.34 -5.50
C ASN A 129 -0.89 13.50 -4.34
N ILE A 130 -1.20 14.34 -3.35
CA ILE A 130 -0.38 14.47 -2.12
C ILE A 130 -0.37 13.14 -1.35
N VAL A 131 -1.53 12.50 -1.21
CA VAL A 131 -1.65 11.19 -0.56
C VAL A 131 -0.80 10.14 -1.30
N HIS A 132 -0.87 10.08 -2.63
CA HIS A 132 -0.03 9.18 -3.43
C HIS A 132 1.46 9.45 -3.27
N VAL A 133 1.89 10.71 -3.13
CA VAL A 133 3.30 11.03 -2.81
C VAL A 133 3.68 10.45 -1.46
N VAL A 134 2.88 10.67 -0.42
CA VAL A 134 3.15 10.17 0.93
C VAL A 134 3.22 8.64 0.94
N GLU A 135 2.29 7.97 0.27
CA GLU A 135 2.26 6.52 0.13
C GLU A 135 3.49 5.98 -0.61
N GLY A 136 3.84 6.60 -1.74
CA GLY A 136 5.01 6.23 -2.53
C GLY A 136 6.32 6.42 -1.77
N LEU A 137 6.47 7.54 -1.06
CA LEU A 137 7.62 7.82 -0.21
C LEU A 137 7.70 6.88 0.99
N ALA A 138 6.57 6.54 1.61
CA ALA A 138 6.53 5.58 2.71
C ALA A 138 7.00 4.19 2.24
N ALA A 139 6.52 3.72 1.09
CA ALA A 139 6.97 2.45 0.51
C ALA A 139 8.48 2.46 0.18
N LEU A 140 9.00 3.55 -0.40
CA LEU A 140 10.44 3.68 -0.66
C LEU A 140 11.27 3.76 0.62
N ALA A 141 10.79 4.48 1.65
CA ALA A 141 11.45 4.54 2.94
C ALA A 141 11.57 3.14 3.56
N LEU A 142 10.51 2.32 3.50
CA LEU A 142 10.54 0.93 3.95
C LEU A 142 11.55 0.08 3.15
N CYS A 143 11.60 0.29 1.83
CA CYS A 143 12.58 -0.38 0.98
C CYS A 143 14.01 -0.04 1.43
N ILE A 144 14.31 1.24 1.65
CA ILE A 144 15.64 1.69 2.10
C ILE A 144 15.96 1.12 3.48
N LEU A 145 15.05 1.26 4.45
CA LEU A 145 15.24 0.76 5.81
C LEU A 145 15.42 -0.77 5.86
N ALA A 146 14.79 -1.51 4.95
CA ALA A 146 14.98 -2.96 4.86
C ALA A 146 16.39 -3.39 4.42
N THR A 147 17.15 -2.48 3.79
CA THR A 147 18.54 -2.72 3.35
C THR A 147 19.57 -2.22 4.35
N ALA A 148 19.15 -1.50 5.40
CA ALA A 148 20.06 -1.00 6.43
C ALA A 148 20.72 -2.18 7.18
N PRO A 149 22.06 -2.17 7.37
CA PRO A 149 22.74 -3.20 8.14
C PRO A 149 22.20 -3.26 9.57
N THR A 150 21.73 -4.43 10.00
CA THR A 150 21.44 -4.66 11.40
C THR A 150 22.75 -4.51 12.16
N ARG A 151 22.90 -3.47 13.00
CA ARG A 151 24.02 -3.40 13.95
C ARG A 151 23.87 -4.58 14.91
N THR A 152 24.52 -5.70 14.59
CA THR A 152 24.79 -6.75 15.57
C THR A 152 25.72 -6.13 16.59
N GLY A 153 25.15 -5.74 17.73
CA GLY A 153 25.92 -5.41 18.91
C GLY A 153 26.67 -6.66 19.34
N THR A 154 27.93 -6.77 18.93
CA THR A 154 28.88 -7.69 19.53
C THR A 154 29.09 -7.23 20.97
N THR A 155 28.23 -7.68 21.89
CA THR A 155 28.60 -7.76 23.30
C THR A 155 29.72 -8.78 23.39
N ALA A 156 30.96 -8.30 23.26
CA ALA A 156 32.14 -9.04 23.64
C ALA A 156 31.99 -9.34 25.14
N VAL A 157 31.74 -10.61 25.48
CA VAL A 157 31.84 -11.10 26.84
C VAL A 157 33.32 -11.00 27.22
N PRO A 158 33.71 -10.23 28.26
CA PRO A 158 35.09 -10.20 28.72
C PRO A 158 35.45 -11.60 29.23
N SER A 159 36.51 -12.19 28.69
CA SER A 159 37.09 -13.42 29.27
C SER A 159 37.69 -13.07 30.63
N THR A 160 37.02 -13.47 31.71
CA THR A 160 37.65 -13.54 33.03
C THR A 160 38.55 -14.78 33.05
N SER A 161 39.85 -14.55 32.87
CA SER A 161 40.88 -15.55 33.18
C SER A 161 41.26 -15.40 34.65
N ASP A 162 40.86 -16.39 35.46
CA ASP A 162 41.47 -16.73 36.75
C ASP A 162 42.32 -18.00 36.57
#